data_AF-E3NWS6-F1
#
_entry.id   AF-E3NWS6-F1
#
_cell.length_a   1.000
_cell.length_b   1.000
_cell.length_c   1.000
_cell.angle_alpha   90.00
_cell.angle_beta   90.00
_cell.angle_gamma   90.00
#
_symmetry.space_group_name_H-M   'P 1'
#
loop_
_entity.id
_entity.type
_entity.pdbx_description
1 polymer ?
#
loop_
_entity_poly.entity_id
_entity_poly.type
_entity_poly.pdbx_seq_one_letter_code
_entity_poly.pdbx_strand_id
1 'polypeptide(L)'
;QTSSDDDPPSQFVPYSAYKDLYDRVAALTSLVNQLRGAIIDSGQNKLAAAVAESCEHLPDLPKIADPLLQDPFGAADSSVPMDTSSQIPQVVPPPITPINTLDIAREAAKLLDKATRVVIERMPDDRDNNAQDERDLEFFQKLASSHHLPAPKKAHRHQCSSKFRPLKLQFDSSLDRDIFLHGFHRIRSSEKSLMDIASKPRARRDLTQPELETLRASRKYVYEQNKIAKESKFIMSDITYKLNSKPRPFV
;
A
#
# COMPACT_ATOMS: atom_id res chain seq x y z
N GLN A 1 -41.00 55.73 -8.78
CA GLN A 1 -41.18 54.42 -9.45
C GLN A 1 -39.80 53.90 -9.80
N THR A 2 -39.61 52.62 -9.57
CA THR A 2 -38.38 51.82 -9.58
C THR A 2 -37.88 51.50 -10.99
N SER A 3 -36.56 51.55 -11.22
CA SER A 3 -35.86 50.53 -12.03
C SER A 3 -34.37 50.55 -11.70
N SER A 4 -33.94 49.57 -10.92
CA SER A 4 -32.54 49.22 -10.69
C SER A 4 -32.05 48.39 -11.88
N ASP A 5 -31.35 49.04 -12.81
CA ASP A 5 -30.52 48.37 -13.82
C ASP A 5 -29.12 48.22 -13.24
N ASP A 6 -28.88 47.07 -12.62
CA ASP A 6 -27.55 46.64 -12.17
C ASP A 6 -27.40 45.16 -12.58
N ASP A 7 -27.49 44.90 -13.89
CA ASP A 7 -27.15 43.59 -14.44
C ASP A 7 -25.62 43.50 -14.53
N PRO A 8 -24.98 42.51 -13.87
CA PRO A 8 -23.54 42.37 -13.90
C PRO A 8 -23.05 42.10 -15.33
N PRO A 9 -21.85 42.58 -15.70
CA PRO A 9 -21.30 42.36 -17.03
C PRO A 9 -21.22 40.86 -17.31
N SER A 10 -21.79 40.43 -18.44
CA SER A 10 -21.77 39.04 -18.88
C SER A 10 -20.32 38.61 -19.13
N GLN A 11 -19.79 37.76 -18.25
CA GLN A 11 -18.47 37.17 -18.40
C GLN A 11 -18.58 35.95 -19.30
N PHE A 12 -18.13 36.08 -20.55
CA PHE A 12 -18.11 34.98 -21.51
C PHE A 12 -16.77 34.25 -21.46
N VAL A 13 -16.82 32.92 -21.62
CA VAL A 13 -15.65 32.05 -21.77
C VAL A 13 -15.48 31.72 -23.25
N PRO A 14 -14.25 31.74 -23.80
CA PRO A 14 -14.01 31.31 -25.17
C PRO A 14 -14.51 29.88 -25.41
N TYR A 15 -15.21 29.66 -26.53
CA TYR A 15 -15.76 28.34 -26.87
C TYR A 15 -14.68 27.25 -26.90
N SER A 16 -13.45 27.57 -27.35
CA SER A 16 -12.31 26.65 -27.33
C SER A 16 -11.98 26.17 -25.91
N ALA A 17 -11.93 27.06 -24.93
CA ALA A 17 -11.66 26.71 -23.54
C ALA A 17 -12.79 25.88 -22.91
N TYR A 18 -14.05 26.19 -23.26
CA TYR A 18 -15.20 25.38 -22.86
C TYR A 18 -15.17 23.98 -23.46
N LYS A 19 -14.87 23.88 -24.77
CA LYS A 19 -14.74 22.62 -25.49
C LYS A 19 -13.61 21.76 -24.90
N ASP A 20 -12.45 22.35 -24.60
CA ASP A 20 -11.33 21.64 -23.97
C ASP A 20 -11.69 21.10 -22.58
N LEU A 21 -12.44 21.88 -21.79
CA LEU A 21 -12.95 21.42 -20.50
C LEU A 21 -13.93 20.26 -20.66
N TYR A 22 -14.87 20.37 -21.60
CA TYR A 22 -15.83 19.32 -21.89
C TYR A 22 -15.16 18.03 -22.34
N ASP A 23 -14.21 18.11 -23.29
CA ASP A 23 -13.48 16.96 -23.80
C ASP A 23 -12.73 16.23 -22.67
N ARG A 24 -12.17 16.99 -21.71
CA ARG A 24 -11.53 16.44 -20.50
C ARG A 24 -12.53 15.76 -19.56
N VAL A 25 -13.68 16.37 -19.30
CA VAL A 25 -14.72 15.79 -18.42
C VAL A 25 -15.31 14.52 -19.04
N ALA A 26 -15.52 14.51 -20.36
CA ALA A 26 -15.95 13.32 -21.09
C ALA A 26 -14.93 12.17 -20.98
N ALA A 27 -13.64 12.46 -21.16
CA ALA A 27 -12.58 11.47 -21.00
C ALA A 27 -12.50 10.91 -19.56
N LEU A 28 -12.64 11.79 -18.55
CA LEU A 28 -12.64 11.38 -17.15
C LEU A 28 -13.83 10.47 -16.83
N THR A 29 -15.01 10.81 -17.35
CA THR A 29 -16.24 10.01 -17.19
C THR A 29 -16.06 8.60 -17.76
N SER A 30 -15.46 8.49 -18.95
CA SER A 30 -15.14 7.20 -19.57
C SER A 30 -14.17 6.36 -18.73
N LEU A 31 -13.09 6.97 -18.22
CA LEU A 31 -12.11 6.28 -17.36
C LEU A 31 -12.72 5.77 -16.06
N VAL A 32 -13.58 6.57 -15.41
CA VAL A 32 -14.29 6.17 -14.18
C VAL A 32 -15.18 4.97 -14.45
N ASN A 33 -15.92 4.97 -15.56
CA ASN A 33 -16.78 3.87 -15.96
C ASN A 33 -15.98 2.58 -16.26
N GLN A 34 -14.84 2.69 -16.94
CA GLN A 34 -13.95 1.56 -17.20
C GLN A 34 -13.37 0.97 -15.91
N LEU A 35 -12.93 1.82 -14.98
CA LEU A 35 -12.40 1.38 -13.69
C LEU A 35 -13.47 0.65 -12.87
N ARG A 36 -14.69 1.18 -12.85
CA ARG A 36 -15.86 0.54 -12.21
C ARG A 36 -16.09 -0.86 -12.79
N GLY A 37 -16.12 -1.00 -14.12
CA GLY A 37 -16.30 -2.28 -14.80
C GLY A 37 -15.20 -3.29 -14.44
N ALA A 38 -13.94 -2.87 -14.52
CA ALA A 38 -12.80 -3.73 -14.21
C ALA A 38 -12.81 -4.22 -12.74
N ILE A 39 -13.28 -3.40 -11.79
CA ILE A 39 -13.39 -3.80 -10.38
C ILE A 39 -14.54 -4.80 -10.17
N ILE A 40 -15.66 -4.62 -10.88
CA ILE A 40 -16.79 -5.57 -10.83
C ILE A 40 -16.36 -6.93 -11.41
N ASP A 41 -15.65 -6.93 -12.54
CA ASP A 41 -15.26 -8.17 -13.24
C ASP A 41 -14.10 -8.92 -12.56
N SER A 42 -13.20 -8.21 -11.87
CA SER A 42 -12.00 -8.76 -11.24
C SER A 42 -12.11 -8.95 -9.71
N GLY A 43 -13.11 -8.34 -9.08
CA GLY A 43 -13.27 -8.32 -7.62
C GLY A 43 -13.84 -9.62 -7.03
N GLN A 44 -13.54 -9.89 -5.76
CA GLN A 44 -14.29 -10.90 -4.99
C GLN A 44 -15.77 -10.46 -4.89
N ASN A 45 -16.72 -11.40 -5.00
CA ASN A 45 -18.17 -11.13 -5.11
C ASN A 45 -18.72 -10.04 -4.17
N LYS A 46 -18.21 -9.94 -2.94
CA LYS A 46 -18.64 -8.92 -1.96
C LYS A 46 -18.18 -7.50 -2.31
N LEU A 47 -16.98 -7.34 -2.85
CA LEU A 47 -16.46 -6.04 -3.29
C LEU A 47 -17.12 -5.60 -4.59
N ALA A 48 -17.34 -6.54 -5.52
CA ALA A 48 -18.08 -6.27 -6.76
C ALA A 48 -19.50 -5.77 -6.47
N ALA A 49 -20.21 -6.41 -5.54
CA ALA A 49 -21.54 -5.99 -5.11
C ALA A 49 -21.54 -4.58 -4.46
N ALA A 50 -20.62 -4.32 -3.52
CA ALA A 50 -20.53 -3.02 -2.85
C ALA A 50 -20.21 -1.87 -3.81
N VAL A 51 -19.36 -2.12 -4.82
CA VAL A 51 -19.02 -1.12 -5.85
C VAL A 51 -20.19 -0.93 -6.82
N ALA A 52 -20.91 -1.99 -7.19
CA ALA A 52 -22.10 -1.87 -8.02
C ALA A 52 -23.20 -1.04 -7.35
N GLU A 53 -23.34 -1.15 -6.03
CA GLU A 53 -24.32 -0.44 -5.21
C GLU A 53 -23.91 1.00 -4.87
N SER A 54 -22.62 1.25 -4.58
CA SER A 54 -22.15 2.56 -4.10
C SER A 54 -21.66 3.49 -5.21
N CYS A 55 -21.18 2.93 -6.32
CA CYS A 55 -20.72 3.71 -7.47
C CYS A 55 -21.67 3.43 -8.63
N GLU A 56 -22.53 4.39 -8.95
CA GLU A 56 -23.41 4.27 -10.12
C GLU A 56 -22.61 4.42 -11.42
N HIS A 57 -23.11 3.81 -12.50
CA HIS A 57 -22.57 4.03 -13.83
C HIS A 57 -22.95 5.44 -14.28
N LEU A 58 -21.95 6.27 -14.58
CA LEU A 58 -22.20 7.63 -15.03
C LEU A 58 -22.65 7.63 -16.49
N PRO A 59 -23.74 8.33 -16.85
CA PRO A 59 -24.14 8.45 -18.24
C PRO A 59 -23.10 9.22 -19.04
N ASP A 60 -22.97 8.87 -20.33
CA ASP A 60 -22.11 9.61 -21.24
C ASP A 60 -22.57 11.07 -21.37
N LEU A 61 -21.60 12.00 -21.42
CA LEU A 61 -21.92 13.41 -21.59
C LEU A 61 -22.57 13.65 -22.96
N PRO A 62 -23.66 14.44 -23.03
CA PRO A 62 -24.32 14.75 -24.28
C PRO A 62 -23.42 15.64 -25.14
N LYS A 63 -23.34 15.34 -26.44
CA LYS A 63 -22.51 16.08 -27.39
C LYS A 63 -22.77 17.59 -27.28
N ILE A 64 -21.70 18.36 -27.12
CA ILE A 64 -21.76 19.82 -27.23
C ILE A 64 -22.29 20.21 -28.61
N ALA A 65 -23.22 21.16 -28.62
CA ALA A 65 -23.69 21.81 -29.83
C ALA A 65 -22.66 22.86 -30.29
N ASP A 66 -22.58 23.06 -31.61
CA ASP A 66 -21.73 24.10 -32.18
C ASP A 66 -22.15 25.50 -31.69
N PRO A 67 -21.20 26.43 -31.55
CA PRO A 67 -21.49 27.76 -31.06
C PRO A 67 -22.41 28.48 -32.05
N LEU A 68 -23.49 29.05 -31.52
CA LEU A 68 -24.38 29.89 -32.31
C LEU A 68 -23.65 31.19 -32.63
N LEU A 69 -23.34 31.42 -33.90
CA LEU A 69 -22.89 32.72 -34.38
C LEU A 69 -24.09 33.68 -34.26
N GLN A 70 -24.13 34.46 -33.19
CA GLN A 70 -24.95 35.67 -33.18
C GLN A 70 -24.27 36.66 -34.12
N ASP A 71 -24.88 36.89 -35.27
CA ASP A 71 -24.49 37.94 -36.20
C ASP A 71 -25.25 39.22 -35.82
N PRO A 72 -24.62 40.23 -35.19
CA PRO A 72 -25.23 41.53 -35.00
C PRO A 72 -24.79 42.40 -36.18
N PHE A 73 -25.60 42.46 -37.23
CA PHE A 73 -25.32 43.26 -38.42
C PHE A 73 -24.76 44.67 -38.10
N GLY A 74 -23.62 45.04 -38.72
CA GLY A 74 -23.31 46.43 -39.07
C GLY A 74 -21.88 46.93 -38.81
N ALA A 75 -21.05 46.87 -39.85
CA ALA A 75 -19.98 47.80 -40.23
C ALA A 75 -19.00 48.36 -39.17
N ALA A 76 -17.72 48.00 -39.28
CA ALA A 76 -16.68 48.90 -39.76
C ALA A 76 -15.32 48.17 -39.82
N ASP A 77 -14.63 48.36 -40.94
CA ASP A 77 -13.22 48.04 -41.11
C ASP A 77 -12.38 48.47 -39.92
N SER A 78 -11.58 47.54 -39.38
CA SER A 78 -10.25 47.84 -38.84
C SER A 78 -9.46 46.55 -38.72
N SER A 79 -8.59 46.34 -39.69
CA SER A 79 -7.48 45.40 -39.65
C SER A 79 -6.58 45.68 -38.43
N VAL A 80 -6.44 44.69 -37.55
CA VAL A 80 -5.26 44.61 -36.67
C VAL A 80 -4.86 43.13 -36.55
N PRO A 81 -3.69 42.71 -37.06
CA PRO A 81 -3.14 41.41 -36.70
C PRO A 81 -2.47 41.60 -35.33
N MET A 82 -3.10 41.12 -34.26
CA MET A 82 -2.45 41.04 -32.97
C MET A 82 -1.59 39.77 -32.96
N ASP A 83 -0.30 39.98 -33.17
CA ASP A 83 0.75 38.99 -33.05
C ASP A 83 0.90 38.60 -31.57
N THR A 84 0.31 37.47 -31.17
CA THR A 84 0.65 36.79 -29.92
C THR A 84 1.47 35.56 -30.23
N SER A 85 2.77 35.79 -30.41
CA SER A 85 3.80 34.79 -30.15
C SER A 85 3.67 34.32 -28.69
N SER A 86 3.01 33.19 -28.50
CA SER A 86 3.13 32.39 -27.28
C SER A 86 3.81 31.09 -27.67
N GLN A 87 5.14 31.05 -27.49
CA GLN A 87 5.87 29.79 -27.43
C GLN A 87 5.32 28.98 -26.26
N ILE A 88 4.36 28.11 -26.56
CA ILE A 88 3.97 27.01 -25.69
C ILE A 88 5.19 26.08 -25.63
N PRO A 89 5.79 25.81 -24.45
CA PRO A 89 6.73 24.70 -24.35
C PRO A 89 5.95 23.45 -24.74
N GLN A 90 6.32 22.79 -25.84
CA GLN A 90 5.85 21.44 -26.12
C GLN A 90 6.26 20.58 -24.92
N VAL A 91 5.31 20.34 -24.01
CA VAL A 91 5.43 19.29 -23.01
C VAL A 91 5.37 17.99 -23.81
N VAL A 92 6.54 17.49 -24.18
CA VAL A 92 6.70 16.14 -24.69
C VAL A 92 6.05 15.23 -23.64
N PRO A 93 4.98 14.49 -23.97
CA PRO A 93 4.44 13.53 -23.02
C PRO A 93 5.59 12.61 -22.62
N PRO A 94 5.83 12.39 -21.31
CA PRO A 94 6.86 11.45 -20.90
C PRO A 94 6.59 10.15 -21.64
N PRO A 95 7.62 9.49 -22.20
CA PRO A 95 7.43 8.23 -22.90
C PRO A 95 6.66 7.31 -21.95
N ILE A 96 5.46 6.92 -22.36
CA ILE A 96 4.67 5.92 -21.65
C ILE A 96 5.50 4.66 -21.78
N THR A 97 6.37 4.42 -20.81
CA THR A 97 7.05 3.14 -20.69
C THR A 97 5.93 2.12 -20.54
N PRO A 98 5.87 1.10 -21.41
CA PRO A 98 4.85 0.07 -21.29
C PRO A 98 4.99 -0.52 -19.89
N ILE A 99 3.98 -0.28 -19.06
CA ILE A 99 3.94 -0.82 -17.71
C ILE A 99 3.92 -2.33 -17.88
N ASN A 100 5.00 -3.00 -17.48
CA ASN A 100 5.09 -4.44 -17.57
C ASN A 100 4.16 -5.06 -16.52
N THR A 101 2.92 -5.31 -16.92
CA THR A 101 1.85 -5.86 -16.08
C THR A 101 2.26 -7.17 -15.40
N LEU A 102 3.11 -7.97 -16.05
CA LEU A 102 3.66 -9.21 -15.47
C LEU A 102 4.59 -8.94 -14.28
N ASP A 103 5.41 -7.89 -14.36
CA ASP A 103 6.30 -7.53 -13.26
C ASP A 103 5.51 -6.97 -12.07
N ILE A 104 4.46 -6.19 -12.32
CA ILE A 104 3.52 -5.75 -11.28
C ILE A 104 2.84 -6.95 -10.63
N ALA A 105 2.30 -7.88 -11.41
CA ALA A 105 1.63 -9.06 -10.89
C ALA A 105 2.60 -9.93 -10.06
N ARG A 106 3.85 -10.08 -10.51
CA ARG A 106 4.89 -10.80 -9.77
C ARG A 106 5.22 -10.13 -8.45
N GLU A 107 5.34 -8.81 -8.43
CA GLU A 107 5.64 -8.07 -7.20
C GLU A 107 4.45 -8.09 -6.23
N ALA A 108 3.23 -7.92 -6.74
CA ALA A 108 2.00 -8.08 -5.96
C ALA A 108 1.89 -9.48 -5.34
N ALA A 109 2.19 -10.53 -6.11
CA ALA A 109 2.19 -11.90 -5.60
C ALA A 109 3.21 -12.09 -4.47
N LYS A 110 4.43 -11.53 -4.60
CA LYS A 110 5.43 -11.55 -3.51
C LYS A 110 4.93 -10.82 -2.26
N LEU A 111 4.26 -9.68 -2.43
CA LEU A 111 3.69 -8.91 -1.32
C LEU A 111 2.59 -9.71 -0.60
N LEU A 112 1.69 -10.35 -1.34
CA LEU A 112 0.65 -11.22 -0.78
C LEU A 112 1.24 -12.44 -0.06
N ASP A 113 2.25 -13.07 -0.66
CA ASP A 113 2.96 -14.20 -0.06
C ASP A 113 3.71 -13.78 1.22
N LYS A 114 4.29 -12.57 1.26
CA LYS A 114 4.90 -12.01 2.49
C LYS A 114 3.87 -11.65 3.56
N ALA A 115 2.71 -11.12 3.17
CA ALA A 115 1.66 -10.68 4.08
C ALA A 115 1.12 -11.83 4.96
N THR A 116 1.24 -13.05 4.49
CA THR A 116 0.77 -14.29 5.13
C THR A 116 1.90 -15.05 5.85
N ARG A 117 3.11 -14.47 5.94
CA ARG A 117 4.27 -15.10 6.59
C ARG A 117 4.69 -14.47 7.91
N VAL A 118 5.16 -15.33 8.80
CA VAL A 118 5.93 -14.97 10.01
C VAL A 118 7.37 -15.43 9.83
N VAL A 119 8.30 -14.61 10.29
CA VAL A 119 9.72 -14.95 10.40
C VAL A 119 10.04 -15.21 11.87
N ILE A 120 10.54 -16.41 12.15
CA ILE A 120 11.13 -16.76 13.44
C ILE A 120 12.66 -16.68 13.33
N GLU A 121 13.25 -15.80 14.14
CA GLU A 121 14.68 -15.62 14.27
C GLU A 121 15.19 -16.37 15.50
N ARG A 122 16.46 -16.79 15.45
CA ARG A 122 17.17 -17.47 16.56
C ARG A 122 16.60 -18.84 16.97
N MET A 123 15.80 -19.46 16.11
CA MET A 123 15.49 -20.89 16.28
C MET A 123 16.74 -21.74 15.99
N PRO A 124 16.97 -22.82 16.75
CA PRO A 124 17.99 -23.81 16.44
C PRO A 124 17.92 -24.22 14.97
N ASP A 125 19.07 -24.36 14.33
CA ASP A 125 19.17 -24.64 12.90
C ASP A 125 20.31 -25.64 12.72
N ASP A 126 20.04 -26.68 11.94
CA ASP A 126 20.99 -27.69 11.51
C ASP A 126 20.99 -27.69 9.98
N ARG A 127 22.12 -27.31 9.38
CA ARG A 127 22.25 -27.17 7.93
C ARG A 127 22.41 -28.49 7.22
N ASP A 128 22.93 -29.48 7.92
CA ASP A 128 23.23 -30.80 7.36
C ASP A 128 21.98 -31.70 7.42
N ASN A 129 20.91 -31.21 8.05
CA ASN A 129 19.65 -31.92 8.15
C ASN A 129 18.64 -31.51 7.07
N ASN A 130 18.41 -32.42 6.13
CA ASN A 130 17.46 -32.22 5.03
C ASN A 130 15.99 -32.20 5.48
N ALA A 131 15.66 -32.70 6.68
CA ALA A 131 14.32 -32.69 7.26
C ALA A 131 14.10 -31.53 8.23
N GLN A 132 15.01 -30.54 8.27
CA GLN A 132 14.93 -29.41 9.20
C GLN A 132 13.61 -28.63 9.06
N ASP A 133 13.19 -28.33 7.83
CA ASP A 133 11.97 -27.58 7.55
C ASP A 133 10.72 -28.33 8.03
N GLU A 134 10.68 -29.65 7.85
CA GLU A 134 9.57 -30.50 8.29
C GLU A 134 9.49 -30.58 9.83
N ARG A 135 10.62 -30.76 10.51
CA ARG A 135 10.68 -30.73 11.98
C ARG A 135 10.26 -29.38 12.56
N ASP A 136 10.70 -28.30 11.93
CA ASP A 136 10.27 -26.95 12.31
C ASP A 136 8.75 -26.78 12.10
N LEU A 137 8.20 -27.29 10.99
CA LEU A 137 6.76 -27.26 10.74
C LEU A 137 5.98 -28.01 11.82
N GLU A 138 6.35 -29.27 12.10
CA GLU A 138 5.71 -30.11 13.12
C GLU A 138 5.78 -29.46 14.51
N PHE A 139 6.94 -28.90 14.87
CA PHE A 139 7.11 -28.19 16.13
C PHE A 139 6.11 -27.05 16.26
N PHE A 140 6.00 -26.19 15.24
CA PHE A 140 5.11 -25.04 15.30
C PHE A 140 3.63 -25.39 15.14
N GLN A 141 3.29 -26.48 14.45
CA GLN A 141 1.93 -27.00 14.41
C GLN A 141 1.49 -27.57 15.76
N LYS A 142 2.36 -28.31 16.44
CA LYS A 142 2.10 -28.82 17.80
C LYS A 142 1.97 -27.68 18.80
N LEU A 143 2.89 -26.71 18.74
CA LEU A 143 2.83 -25.49 19.56
C LEU A 143 1.51 -24.75 19.35
N ALA A 144 1.11 -24.54 18.09
CA ALA A 144 -0.12 -23.84 17.76
C ALA A 144 -1.34 -24.59 18.31
N SER A 145 -1.39 -25.91 18.13
CA SER A 145 -2.48 -26.76 18.63
C SER A 145 -2.62 -26.69 20.15
N SER A 146 -1.50 -26.79 20.91
CA SER A 146 -1.51 -26.72 22.37
C SER A 146 -2.01 -25.38 22.93
N HIS A 147 -1.85 -24.29 22.16
CA HIS A 147 -2.19 -22.93 22.58
C HIS A 147 -3.40 -22.33 21.86
N HIS A 148 -4.15 -23.15 21.11
CA HIS A 148 -5.30 -22.72 20.31
C HIS A 148 -4.96 -21.56 19.35
N LEU A 149 -3.80 -21.62 18.74
CA LEU A 149 -3.35 -20.66 17.73
C LEU A 149 -3.53 -21.24 16.32
N PRO A 150 -3.63 -20.39 15.28
CA PRO A 150 -3.59 -20.85 13.90
C PRO A 150 -2.29 -21.61 13.63
N ALA A 151 -2.39 -22.76 12.97
CA ALA A 151 -1.25 -23.60 12.66
C ALA A 151 -0.64 -23.21 11.29
N PRO A 152 0.70 -23.12 11.18
CA PRO A 152 1.33 -22.88 9.89
C PRO A 152 1.16 -24.07 8.95
N LYS A 153 1.06 -23.81 7.65
CA LYS A 153 0.93 -24.81 6.59
C LYS A 153 2.25 -25.25 6.00
N LYS A 154 3.22 -24.34 5.96
CA LYS A 154 4.56 -24.58 5.43
C LYS A 154 5.59 -23.89 6.30
N ALA A 155 6.75 -24.51 6.39
CA ALA A 155 7.93 -23.94 7.00
C ALA A 155 9.07 -23.97 5.97
N HIS A 156 9.93 -22.96 6.00
CA HIS A 156 11.11 -22.91 5.14
C HIS A 156 12.22 -22.09 5.77
N ARG A 157 13.43 -22.65 5.85
CA ARG A 157 14.64 -21.93 6.26
C ARG A 157 15.22 -21.13 5.11
N HIS A 158 15.30 -19.81 5.28
CA HIS A 158 15.92 -18.95 4.28
C HIS A 158 17.42 -19.23 4.16
N GLN A 159 17.85 -19.66 2.96
CA GLN A 159 19.27 -19.89 2.67
C GLN A 159 20.06 -18.58 2.75
N CYS A 160 20.96 -18.51 3.72
CA CYS A 160 21.83 -17.36 3.97
C CYS A 160 23.06 -17.81 4.77
N SER A 161 24.02 -16.92 5.02
CA SER A 161 25.24 -17.22 5.80
C SER A 161 25.04 -17.18 7.33
N SER A 162 23.86 -16.82 7.82
CA SER A 162 23.56 -16.75 9.26
C SER A 162 23.69 -18.13 9.93
N LYS A 163 24.23 -18.16 11.16
CA LYS A 163 24.23 -19.35 12.03
C LYS A 163 22.81 -19.84 12.33
N PHE A 164 21.88 -18.90 12.51
CA PHE A 164 20.46 -19.20 12.69
C PHE A 164 19.75 -18.72 11.43
N ARG A 165 19.61 -19.58 10.42
CA ARG A 165 18.87 -19.21 9.20
C ARG A 165 17.44 -18.82 9.60
N PRO A 166 16.92 -17.67 9.15
CA PRO A 166 15.57 -17.26 9.45
C PRO A 166 14.57 -18.33 9.01
N LEU A 167 13.71 -18.75 9.93
CA LEU A 167 12.62 -19.68 9.65
C LEU A 167 11.41 -18.88 9.19
N LYS A 168 10.85 -19.21 8.03
CA LYS A 168 9.61 -18.63 7.53
C LYS A 168 8.47 -19.61 7.72
N LEU A 169 7.42 -19.16 8.40
CA LEU A 169 6.18 -19.91 8.60
C LEU A 169 5.07 -19.28 7.76
N GLN A 170 4.42 -20.09 6.93
CA GLN A 170 3.35 -19.69 6.01
C GLN A 170 1.98 -20.02 6.59
N PHE A 171 1.05 -19.06 6.52
CA PHE A 171 -0.35 -19.21 6.94
C PHE A 171 -1.30 -19.02 5.75
N ASP A 172 -2.56 -19.40 5.95
CA ASP A 172 -3.61 -19.26 4.93
C ASP A 172 -4.02 -17.80 4.71
N SER A 173 -3.95 -16.98 5.77
CA SER A 173 -4.34 -15.57 5.73
C SER A 173 -3.42 -14.68 6.57
N SER A 174 -3.43 -13.38 6.29
CA SER A 174 -2.73 -12.36 7.09
C SER A 174 -3.31 -12.27 8.50
N LEU A 175 -4.63 -12.51 8.64
CA LEU A 175 -5.33 -12.57 9.92
C LEU A 175 -4.80 -13.72 10.79
N ASP A 176 -4.73 -14.94 10.26
CA ASP A 176 -4.19 -16.09 10.99
C ASP A 176 -2.74 -15.88 11.41
N ARG A 177 -1.95 -15.33 10.49
CA ARG A 177 -0.56 -14.91 10.72
C ARG A 177 -0.48 -13.94 11.90
N ASP A 178 -1.34 -12.91 11.94
CA ASP A 178 -1.34 -11.90 13.00
C ASP A 178 -1.82 -12.47 14.35
N ILE A 179 -2.85 -13.32 14.36
CA ILE A 179 -3.32 -14.03 15.55
C ILE A 179 -2.20 -14.91 16.12
N PHE A 180 -1.55 -15.71 15.27
CA PHE A 180 -0.42 -16.54 15.67
C PHE A 180 0.72 -15.69 16.24
N LEU A 181 1.10 -14.59 15.59
CA LEU A 181 2.20 -13.73 16.03
C LEU A 181 1.93 -13.12 17.41
N HIS A 182 0.71 -12.62 17.65
CA HIS A 182 0.30 -12.11 18.96
C HIS A 182 0.30 -13.21 20.03
N GLY A 183 -0.25 -14.37 19.70
CA GLY A 183 -0.26 -15.55 20.58
C GLY A 183 1.15 -16.00 20.94
N PHE A 184 2.04 -16.09 19.95
CA PHE A 184 3.45 -16.43 20.14
C PHE A 184 4.12 -15.48 21.14
N HIS A 185 3.93 -14.17 21.00
CA HIS A 185 4.50 -13.20 21.93
C HIS A 185 4.00 -13.36 23.36
N ARG A 186 2.75 -13.78 23.55
CA ARG A 186 2.19 -14.06 24.89
C ARG A 186 2.81 -15.32 25.51
N ILE A 187 2.97 -16.38 24.74
CA ILE A 187 3.38 -17.69 25.28
C ILE A 187 4.91 -17.86 25.36
N ARG A 188 5.69 -17.04 24.63
CA ARG A 188 7.15 -17.16 24.52
C ARG A 188 7.91 -17.10 25.85
N SER A 189 7.33 -16.56 26.91
CA SER A 189 7.94 -16.49 28.25
C SER A 189 7.39 -17.50 29.25
N SER A 190 6.45 -18.36 28.86
CA SER A 190 5.83 -19.36 29.73
C SER A 190 5.87 -20.77 29.14
N GLU A 191 5.93 -20.89 27.82
CA GLU A 191 5.99 -22.18 27.13
C GLU A 191 7.37 -22.82 27.27
N LYS A 192 7.42 -23.97 27.94
CA LYS A 192 8.67 -24.68 28.26
C LYS A 192 9.49 -24.98 27.02
N SER A 193 8.86 -25.49 25.96
CA SER A 193 9.56 -25.83 24.71
C SER A 193 10.26 -24.65 24.04
N LEU A 194 9.77 -23.41 24.26
CA LEU A 194 10.40 -22.18 23.77
C LEU A 194 11.43 -21.61 24.76
N MET A 195 11.24 -21.84 26.06
CA MET A 195 12.15 -21.39 27.11
C MET A 195 13.44 -22.19 27.18
N ASP A 196 13.36 -23.49 26.90
CA ASP A 196 14.52 -24.40 26.92
C ASP A 196 15.49 -24.13 25.75
N ILE A 197 15.08 -23.31 24.77
CA ILE A 197 15.94 -22.87 23.67
C ILE A 197 16.91 -21.80 24.16
N ALA A 198 18.20 -22.14 24.18
CA ALA A 198 19.28 -21.27 24.65
C ALA A 198 19.23 -19.85 24.05
N SER A 199 19.00 -19.74 22.74
CA SER A 199 18.80 -18.45 22.07
C SER A 199 17.32 -18.13 21.96
N LYS A 200 16.77 -17.43 22.96
CA LYS A 200 15.33 -17.08 22.99
C LYS A 200 14.82 -16.62 21.61
N PRO A 201 13.91 -17.37 20.98
CA PRO A 201 13.40 -17.07 19.64
C PRO A 201 12.71 -15.71 19.58
N ARG A 202 12.67 -15.11 18.39
CA ARG A 202 11.95 -13.86 18.13
C ARG A 202 11.08 -14.05 16.91
N ALA A 203 9.81 -13.65 17.00
CA ALA A 203 8.91 -13.68 15.87
C ALA A 203 8.63 -12.26 15.38
N ARG A 204 8.41 -12.11 14.08
CA ARG A 204 7.93 -10.89 13.42
C ARG A 204 7.26 -11.24 12.10
N ARG A 205 6.67 -10.23 11.45
CA ARG A 205 6.15 -10.34 10.08
C ARG A 205 7.29 -10.53 9.06
N ASP A 206 7.02 -11.17 7.92
CA ASP A 206 7.94 -11.15 6.78
C ASP A 206 7.85 -9.79 6.09
N LEU A 207 8.83 -8.94 6.37
CA LEU A 207 8.85 -7.54 5.96
C LEU A 207 9.38 -7.39 4.54
N THR A 208 8.84 -6.42 3.81
CA THR A 208 9.40 -5.91 2.56
C THR A 208 10.76 -5.25 2.81
N GLN A 209 11.51 -4.98 1.75
CA GLN A 209 12.81 -4.32 1.85
C GLN A 209 12.71 -2.90 2.49
N PRO A 210 11.76 -2.03 2.10
CA PRO A 210 11.58 -0.74 2.76
C PRO A 210 11.20 -0.84 4.24
N GLU A 211 10.37 -1.83 4.60
CA GLU A 211 10.03 -2.08 6.01
C GLU A 211 11.23 -2.60 6.81
N LEU A 212 12.10 -3.41 6.22
CA LEU A 212 13.35 -3.85 6.85
C LEU A 212 14.31 -2.68 7.10
N GLU A 213 14.40 -1.74 6.17
CA GLU A 213 15.18 -0.51 6.34
C GLU A 213 14.63 0.34 7.49
N THR A 214 13.31 0.52 7.54
CA THR A 214 12.61 1.20 8.63
C THR A 214 12.88 0.52 9.98
N LEU A 215 12.83 -0.80 10.04
CA LEU A 215 13.13 -1.58 11.24
C LEU A 215 14.58 -1.38 11.70
N ARG A 216 15.55 -1.40 10.76
CA ARG A 216 16.97 -1.20 11.06
C ARG A 216 17.23 0.21 11.59
N ALA A 217 16.67 1.22 10.94
CA ALA A 217 16.77 2.61 11.37
C ALA A 217 16.16 2.81 12.77
N SER A 218 14.96 2.29 13.01
CA SER A 218 14.28 2.35 14.30
C SER A 218 15.05 1.67 15.41
N ARG A 219 15.59 0.47 15.17
CA ARG A 219 16.44 -0.26 16.14
C ARG A 219 17.71 0.51 16.49
N LYS A 220 18.36 1.08 15.48
CA LYS A 220 19.57 1.90 15.66
C LYS A 220 19.24 3.12 16.55
N TYR A 221 18.19 3.85 16.20
CA TYR A 221 17.74 5.01 16.96
C TYR A 221 17.43 4.67 18.42
N VAL A 222 16.62 3.63 18.67
CA VAL A 222 16.26 3.20 20.03
C VAL A 222 17.50 2.85 20.85
N TYR A 223 18.44 2.10 20.28
CA TYR A 223 19.66 1.73 20.98
C TYR A 223 20.51 2.96 21.32
N GLU A 224 20.75 3.86 20.35
CA GLU A 224 21.55 5.06 20.54
C GLU A 224 20.93 6.00 21.58
N GLN A 225 19.63 6.27 21.48
CA GLN A 225 18.93 7.15 22.41
C GLN A 225 18.84 6.58 23.82
N ASN A 226 18.59 5.28 23.96
CA ASN A 226 18.56 4.65 25.27
C ASN A 226 19.96 4.60 25.91
N LYS A 227 21.01 4.41 25.10
CA LYS A 227 22.40 4.48 25.56
C LYS A 227 22.76 5.87 26.07
N ILE A 228 22.35 6.93 25.36
CA ILE A 228 22.55 8.33 25.78
C ILE A 228 21.78 8.62 27.07
N ALA A 229 20.51 8.21 27.14
CA ALA A 229 19.65 8.42 28.31
C ALA A 229 20.04 7.56 29.52
N LYS A 230 20.85 6.51 29.32
CA LYS A 230 21.16 5.45 30.31
C LYS A 230 19.92 4.72 30.86
N GLU A 231 18.81 4.84 30.15
CA GLU A 231 17.53 4.20 30.46
C GLU A 231 16.83 3.77 29.17
N SER A 232 15.94 2.78 29.29
CA SER A 232 15.11 2.27 28.20
C SER A 232 13.95 3.22 27.90
N LYS A 233 14.28 4.44 27.48
CA LYS A 233 13.33 5.52 27.15
C LYS A 233 12.44 5.15 25.98
N PHE A 234 12.98 4.48 24.97
CA PHE A 234 12.24 3.99 23.80
C PHE A 234 12.19 2.47 23.78
N ILE A 235 11.05 1.93 23.33
CA ILE A 235 10.86 0.51 23.08
C ILE A 235 10.35 0.29 21.66
N MET A 236 10.78 -0.81 21.05
CA MET A 236 10.29 -1.21 19.73
C MET A 236 8.80 -1.52 19.77
N SER A 237 8.09 -1.11 18.73
CA SER A 237 6.68 -1.43 18.48
C SER A 237 6.58 -1.87 17.02
N ASP A 238 6.51 -3.18 16.79
CA ASP A 238 6.64 -3.78 15.46
C ASP A 238 7.92 -3.31 14.73
N ILE A 239 7.82 -2.50 13.67
CA ILE A 239 8.97 -1.95 12.94
C ILE A 239 9.37 -0.52 13.36
N THR A 240 8.56 0.14 14.17
CA THR A 240 8.81 1.49 14.68
C THR A 240 9.13 1.43 16.18
N TYR A 241 9.10 2.58 16.85
CA TYR A 241 9.34 2.69 18.28
C TYR A 241 8.34 3.63 18.93
N LYS A 242 8.18 3.47 20.25
CA LYS A 242 7.34 4.33 21.08
C LYS A 242 8.05 4.64 22.39
N LEU A 243 7.58 5.68 23.08
CA LEU A 243 8.05 5.99 24.41
C LEU A 243 7.69 4.86 25.38
N ASN A 244 8.63 4.49 26.24
CA ASN A 244 8.42 3.52 27.28
C ASN A 244 7.73 4.19 28.48
N SER A 245 6.53 3.73 28.80
CA SER A 245 5.81 4.16 30.01
C SER A 245 6.50 3.79 31.32
N LYS A 246 7.42 2.80 31.30
CA LYS A 246 8.15 2.32 32.48
C LYS A 246 9.64 2.16 32.16
N PRO A 247 10.41 3.27 32.07
CA PRO A 247 11.84 3.23 31.84
C PRO A 247 12.57 2.40 32.90
N ARG A 248 13.58 1.66 32.45
CA ARG A 248 14.49 0.86 33.28
C ARG A 248 15.92 1.17 32.89
N PRO A 249 16.92 1.01 33.77
CA PRO A 249 18.32 1.20 33.43
C PRO A 249 18.70 0.46 32.14
N PHE A 250 19.40 1.15 31.23
CA PHE A 250 19.85 0.58 29.98
C PHE A 250 21.22 -0.06 30.18
N VAL A 251 21.29 -1.38 29.99
CA VAL A 251 22.51 -2.21 30.15
C VAL A 251 23.14 -2.46 28.79
#